data_AF-A0A2A9M5J3-F1
#
_entry.id   AF-A0A2A9M5J3-F1
#
_cell.length_a   1.000
_cell.length_b   1.000
_cell.length_c   1.000
_cell.angle_alpha   90.00
_cell.angle_beta   90.00
_cell.angle_gamma   90.00
#
_symmetry.space_group_name_H-M   'P 1'
#
loop_
_entity.id
_entity.type
_entity.pdbx_description
1 polymer ?
#
loop_
_entity_poly.entity_id
_entity_poly.type
_entity_poly.pdbx_seq_one_letter_code
_entity_poly.pdbx_strand_id
1 'polypeptide(L)' 'LFELSHPDNSIPVNRFVTPLHIVPEWYFLAYYAVLKVIPSKTGGFV' A
#
# COMPACT_ATOMS: atom_id res chain seq x y z
N LEU A 1 -11.98 -14.58 1.38
CA LEU A 1 -10.69 -13.93 1.68
C LEU A 1 -9.89 -13.58 0.42
N PHE A 2 -9.88 -14.43 -0.62
CA PHE A 2 -9.19 -14.13 -1.89
C PHE A 2 -9.80 -12.94 -2.66
N GLU A 3 -11.13 -12.76 -2.61
CA GLU A 3 -11.80 -11.68 -3.37
C GLU A 3 -11.47 -10.25 -2.91
N LEU A 4 -10.94 -10.09 -1.70
CA LEU A 4 -10.60 -8.77 -1.15
C LEU A 4 -9.09 -8.49 -1.15
N SER A 5 -8.25 -9.45 -1.55
CA SER A 5 -6.80 -9.27 -1.60
C SER A 5 -6.35 -8.78 -2.96
N HIS A 6 -5.26 -8.01 -2.98
CA HIS A 6 -4.70 -7.49 -4.21
C HIS A 6 -4.13 -8.63 -5.09
N PRO A 7 -4.47 -8.72 -6.39
CA PRO A 7 -4.01 -9.80 -7.26
C PRO A 7 -2.47 -9.91 -7.34
N ASP A 8 -1.76 -8.77 -7.34
CA ASP A 8 -0.29 -8.70 -7.32
C ASP A 8 0.37 -9.46 -6.15
N ASN A 9 -0.33 -9.71 -5.04
CA ASN A 9 0.21 -10.50 -3.92
C ASN A 9 0.38 -11.99 -4.25
N SER A 10 -0.19 -12.47 -5.37
CA SER A 10 0.01 -13.84 -5.86
C SER A 10 1.31 -14.03 -6.65
N ILE A 11 1.99 -12.94 -7.02
CA ILE A 11 3.24 -12.96 -7.77
C ILE A 11 4.41 -13.20 -6.78
N PRO A 12 5.41 -14.03 -7.13
CA PRO A 12 6.59 -14.21 -6.28
C PRO A 12 7.33 -12.90 -6.03
N VAL A 13 7.81 -12.71 -4.79
CA VAL A 13 8.53 -11.49 -4.38
C VAL A 13 9.82 -11.31 -5.19
N ASN A 14 10.00 -10.10 -5.73
CA ASN A 14 11.26 -9.65 -6.33
C ASN A 14 11.74 -8.34 -5.67
N ARG A 15 12.93 -8.38 -5.06
CA ARG A 15 13.49 -7.23 -4.31
C ARG A 15 13.97 -6.07 -5.20
N PHE A 16 14.12 -6.31 -6.51
CA PHE A 16 14.61 -5.30 -7.46
C PHE A 16 13.49 -4.70 -8.32
N VAL A 17 12.23 -5.10 -8.10
CA VAL A 17 11.09 -4.66 -8.91
C VAL A 17 9.96 -4.21 -7.99
N THR A 18 9.52 -2.95 -8.15
CA THR A 18 8.31 -2.42 -7.52
C THR A 18 7.13 -2.54 -8.48
N PRO A 19 5.97 -3.06 -8.04
CA PRO A 19 4.78 -3.11 -8.87
C PRO A 19 4.27 -1.69 -9.16
N LEU A 20 3.58 -1.53 -10.30
CA LEU A 20 3.08 -0.22 -10.74
C LEU A 20 2.05 0.36 -9.76
N HIS A 21 1.22 -0.48 -9.14
CA HIS A 21 0.17 -0.08 -8.21
C HIS A 21 0.36 -0.73 -6.84
N ILE A 22 1.32 -0.23 -6.06
CA ILE A 22 1.54 -0.67 -4.68
C ILE A 22 0.54 0.00 -3.73
N VAL A 23 -0.34 -0.80 -3.12
CA VAL A 23 -1.42 -0.34 -2.23
C VAL A 23 -1.57 -1.32 -1.07
N PRO A 24 -1.85 -0.86 0.16
CA PRO A 24 -2.13 -1.78 1.25
C PRO A 24 -3.50 -2.46 1.08
N GLU A 25 -3.75 -3.47 1.90
CA GLU A 25 -5.05 -4.14 1.98
C GLU A 25 -6.18 -3.16 2.35
N TRP A 26 -7.40 -3.48 1.93
CA TRP A 26 -8.55 -2.56 1.91
C TRP A 26 -8.83 -1.86 3.26
N TYR A 27 -8.63 -2.56 4.37
CA TYR A 27 -8.86 -2.06 5.73
C TYR A 27 -7.86 -0.99 6.17
N PHE A 28 -6.75 -0.79 5.44
CA PHE A 28 -5.77 0.27 5.69
C PHE A 28 -5.89 1.48 4.75
N LEU A 29 -6.78 1.44 3.74
CA LEU A 29 -6.85 2.50 2.73
C LEU A 29 -7.14 3.88 3.31
N ALA A 30 -7.97 3.97 4.36
CA ALA A 30 -8.27 5.24 5.03
C ALA A 30 -7.02 5.88 5.63
N TYR A 31 -6.20 5.10 6.33
CA TYR A 31 -4.94 5.59 6.92
C TYR A 31 -3.90 5.92 5.84
N TYR A 32 -3.78 5.08 4.80
CA TYR A 32 -2.88 5.33 3.68
C TYR A 32 -3.21 6.63 2.93
N ALA A 33 -4.50 6.97 2.81
CA ALA A 33 -4.92 8.24 2.23
C ALA A 33 -4.48 9.45 3.09
N VAL A 34 -4.64 9.38 4.41
CA VAL A 34 -4.16 10.41 5.34
C VAL A 34 -2.64 10.60 5.22
N LEU A 35 -1.89 9.49 5.17
CA LEU A 35 -0.44 9.52 4.98
C LEU A 35 -0.02 10.17 3.66
N LYS A 36 -0.76 9.95 2.57
CA LYS A 36 -0.45 10.53 1.26
C LYS A 36 -0.80 12.01 1.13
N VAL A 37 -1.77 12.50 1.90
CA VAL A 37 -2.18 13.91 1.85
C VAL A 37 -1.20 14.83 2.58
N ILE A 38 -0.50 14.33 3.61
CA ILE A 38 0.45 15.13 4.39
C ILE A 38 1.81 15.16 3.67
N PRO A 39 2.30 16.32 3.19
CA PRO A 39 3.57 16.42 2.46
C PRO A 39 4.78 16.46 3.42
N SER A 40 4.79 15.60 4.44
CA SER A 40 5.87 15.48 5.41
C SER A 40 6.02 14.03 5.87
N LYS A 41 7.24 13.50 5.78
CA LYS A 41 7.53 12.14 6.24
C LYS A 41 7.27 11.98 7.73
N THR A 42 7.74 12.93 8.54
CA THR A 42 7.54 12.89 10.00
C THR A 42 6.11 13.27 10.36
N GLY A 43 5.53 14.26 9.66
CA GLY A 43 4.17 14.74 9.94
C GLY A 43 3.08 13.72 9.60
N GLY A 44 3.30 12.84 8.63
CA GLY A 44 2.36 11.75 8.37
C GLY A 44 2.42 10.64 9.42
N PHE A 45 3.57 10.47 10.08
CA PHE A 45 3.78 9.41 11.06
C PHE A 45 3.21 9.73 12.45
N VAL A 46 3.22 11.01 12.84
CA VAL A 46 2.75 11.51 14.15
C VAL A 46 1.24 11.68 14.13
#